data_AF-A0A7S8E9W9-F1
#
_entry.id   AF-A0A7S8E9W9-F1
#
_cell.length_a   1.000
_cell.length_b   1.000
_cell.length_c   1.000
_cell.angle_alpha   90.00
_cell.angle_beta   90.00
_cell.angle_gamma   90.00
#
_symmetry.space_group_name_H-M   'P 1'
#
loop_
_entity.id
_entity.type
_entity.pdbx_description
1 polymer ?
#
loop_
_entity_poly.entity_id
_entity_poly.type
_entity_poly.pdbx_seq_one_letter_code
_entity_poly.pdbx_strand_id
1 'polypeptide(L)'
;MTTKTTTLNHLFDADMTVRSQEVKDAVTSPEGKVGKYMGGGDGEVTGQINGKMYWDLYEDMDGDVCLTNFAGKIETEDGATIRFDARGHGKVVNPERPNDWVMVYGVKFETGDEHYNWLNATLGVWEGEFSMETYKHNYRIYANRYD
;
A
#
# COMPACT_ATOMS: atom_id res chain seq x y z
N MET A 1 -10.28 -34.57 8.28
CA MET A 1 -9.61 -33.25 8.33
C MET A 1 -10.56 -32.26 7.70
N THR A 2 -10.96 -31.20 8.41
CA THR A 2 -11.83 -30.16 7.86
C THR A 2 -10.94 -29.07 7.28
N THR A 3 -11.06 -28.81 5.98
CA THR A 3 -10.39 -27.68 5.33
C THR A 3 -10.99 -26.38 5.86
N LYS A 4 -10.18 -25.50 6.45
CA LYS A 4 -10.60 -24.13 6.72
C LYS A 4 -10.36 -23.30 5.47
N THR A 5 -11.42 -22.63 4.99
CA THR A 5 -11.34 -21.67 3.89
C THR A 5 -11.16 -20.27 4.46
N THR A 6 -10.27 -19.49 3.86
CA THR A 6 -10.08 -18.06 4.16
C THR A 6 -10.49 -17.27 2.93
N THR A 7 -11.33 -16.24 3.12
CA THR A 7 -11.78 -15.36 2.05
C THR A 7 -11.14 -13.99 2.22
N LEU A 8 -10.65 -13.43 1.12
CA LEU A 8 -10.16 -12.05 1.06
C LEU A 8 -11.26 -11.20 0.40
N ASN A 9 -11.83 -10.27 1.16
CA ASN A 9 -12.88 -9.38 0.67
C ASN A 9 -12.24 -8.09 0.17
N HIS A 10 -12.72 -7.58 -0.97
CA HIS A 10 -12.30 -6.26 -1.46
C HIS A 10 -12.63 -5.19 -0.41
N LEU A 11 -11.63 -4.40 -0.07
CA LEU A 11 -11.71 -3.35 0.92
C LEU A 11 -11.84 -1.98 0.24
N PHE A 12 -10.88 -1.64 -0.61
CA PHE A 12 -10.88 -0.42 -1.41
C PHE A 12 -9.90 -0.53 -2.58
N ASP A 13 -10.08 0.34 -3.55
CA ASP A 13 -9.08 0.65 -4.58
C ASP A 13 -8.29 1.89 -4.17
N ALA A 14 -7.02 1.98 -4.58
CA ALA A 14 -6.16 3.13 -4.35
C ALA A 14 -5.49 3.57 -5.66
N ASP A 15 -5.81 4.80 -6.08
CA ASP A 15 -5.20 5.46 -7.22
C ASP A 15 -4.26 6.54 -6.71
N MET A 16 -2.96 6.40 -7.00
CA MET A 16 -1.91 7.18 -6.34
C MET A 16 -0.97 7.80 -7.38
N THR A 17 -0.39 8.95 -7.03
CA THR A 17 0.60 9.65 -7.87
C THR A 17 1.76 10.13 -7.02
N VAL A 18 2.98 10.03 -7.54
CA VAL A 18 4.18 10.57 -6.89
C VAL A 18 4.06 12.08 -6.76
N ARG A 19 4.30 12.60 -5.56
CA ARG A 19 4.37 14.06 -5.28
C ARG A 19 5.81 14.55 -5.24
N SER A 20 6.70 13.83 -4.56
CA SER A 20 8.09 14.25 -4.33
C SER A 20 9.01 13.04 -4.14
N GLN A 21 10.28 13.20 -4.51
CA GLN A 21 11.35 12.24 -4.23
C GLN A 21 12.30 12.71 -3.11
N GLU A 22 12.00 13.85 -2.49
CA GLU A 22 12.83 14.45 -1.45
C GLU A 22 12.43 13.92 -0.06
N VAL A 23 13.42 13.50 0.74
CA VAL A 23 13.19 12.95 2.09
C VAL A 23 12.53 13.96 3.03
N LYS A 24 12.78 15.26 2.84
CA LYS A 24 12.17 16.32 3.65
C LYS A 24 10.63 16.40 3.50
N ASP A 25 10.08 15.82 2.43
CA ASP A 25 8.65 15.82 2.13
C ASP A 25 7.96 14.50 2.56
N ALA A 26 8.71 13.60 3.20
CA ALA A 26 8.21 12.31 3.68
C ALA A 26 7.15 12.49 4.77
N VAL A 27 6.14 11.62 4.76
CA VAL A 27 5.03 11.63 5.73
C VAL A 27 5.20 10.59 6.85
N THR A 28 6.23 9.76 6.76
CA THR A 28 6.60 8.71 7.72
C THR A 28 8.09 8.78 8.11
N SER A 29 8.43 8.14 9.23
CA SER A 29 9.82 7.96 9.64
C SER A 29 10.46 6.81 8.84
N PRO A 30 11.75 6.94 8.42
CA PRO A 30 12.49 5.84 7.79
C PRO A 30 12.81 4.67 8.75
N GLU A 31 12.60 4.84 10.06
CA GLU A 31 12.91 3.80 11.05
C GLU A 31 12.09 2.53 10.79
N GLY A 32 12.79 1.39 10.71
CA GLY A 32 12.18 0.09 10.50
C GLY A 32 11.68 -0.20 9.08
N LYS A 33 11.91 0.71 8.12
CA LYS A 33 11.54 0.55 6.70
C LYS A 33 12.56 -0.29 5.94
N VAL A 34 12.11 -0.89 4.84
CA VAL A 34 12.97 -1.69 3.95
C VAL A 34 13.74 -0.76 3.02
N GLY A 35 15.07 -0.80 3.08
CA GLY A 35 15.91 -0.13 2.08
C GLY A 35 15.92 1.40 2.16
N LYS A 36 15.98 2.04 1.00
CA LYS A 36 16.17 3.50 0.86
C LYS A 36 14.85 4.17 0.51
N TYR A 37 14.67 5.41 0.98
CA TYR A 37 13.56 6.25 0.56
C TYR A 37 13.66 6.57 -0.94
N MET A 38 12.58 6.33 -1.67
CA MET A 38 12.49 6.55 -3.12
C MET A 38 11.57 7.71 -3.48
N GLY A 39 10.64 8.04 -2.60
CA GLY A 39 9.70 9.15 -2.77
C GLY A 39 8.42 8.94 -2.00
N GLY A 40 7.53 9.90 -2.14
CA GLY A 40 6.21 9.88 -1.54
C GLY A 40 5.20 10.62 -2.40
N GLY A 41 3.94 10.44 -2.08
CA GLY A 41 2.85 10.92 -2.90
C GLY A 41 1.52 11.00 -2.18
N ASP A 42 0.54 11.33 -2.99
CA ASP A 42 -0.86 11.41 -2.59
C ASP A 42 -1.67 10.40 -3.41
N GLY A 43 -2.89 10.12 -2.98
CA GLY A 43 -3.82 9.27 -3.71
C GLY A 43 -5.25 9.37 -3.19
N GLU A 44 -6.16 8.75 -3.91
CA GLU A 44 -7.56 8.61 -3.54
C GLU A 44 -7.86 7.14 -3.23
N VAL A 45 -8.70 6.92 -2.22
CA VAL A 45 -9.13 5.60 -1.77
C VAL A 45 -10.63 5.52 -1.94
N THR A 46 -11.12 4.48 -2.63
CA THR A 46 -12.56 4.31 -2.90
C THR A 46 -12.99 2.87 -2.63
N GLY A 47 -14.07 2.67 -1.86
CA GLY A 47 -14.61 1.36 -1.54
C GLY A 47 -15.37 1.33 -0.23
N GLN A 48 -15.12 0.33 0.62
CA GLN A 48 -15.64 0.29 1.99
C GLN A 48 -15.01 1.39 2.87
N ILE A 49 -13.83 1.87 2.49
CA ILE A 49 -13.18 3.04 3.05
C ILE A 49 -13.05 4.03 1.91
N ASN A 50 -13.42 5.29 2.15
CA ASN A 50 -13.30 6.37 1.17
C ASN A 50 -12.46 7.49 1.81
N GLY A 51 -11.55 8.08 1.05
CA GLY A 51 -10.69 9.14 1.57
C GLY A 51 -9.45 9.45 0.74
N LYS A 52 -8.51 10.14 1.38
CA LYS A 52 -7.21 10.51 0.79
C LYS A 52 -6.09 9.71 1.38
N MET A 53 -5.20 9.22 0.53
CA MET A 53 -3.98 8.51 0.93
C MET A 53 -2.76 9.42 0.82
N TYR A 54 -1.87 9.32 1.80
CA TYR A 54 -0.55 9.94 1.81
C TYR A 54 0.46 8.85 2.09
N TRP A 55 1.52 8.77 1.29
CA TRP A 55 2.39 7.61 1.28
C TRP A 55 3.84 7.95 1.03
N ASP A 56 4.73 7.12 1.55
CA ASP A 56 6.15 7.04 1.25
C ASP A 56 6.48 5.63 0.75
N LEU A 57 7.44 5.54 -0.15
CA LEU A 57 7.96 4.31 -0.71
C LEU A 57 9.44 4.17 -0.36
N TYR A 58 9.77 3.00 0.19
CA TYR A 58 11.13 2.58 0.45
C TYR A 58 11.44 1.28 -0.29
N GLU A 59 12.64 1.19 -0.85
CA GLU A 59 13.03 0.09 -1.74
C GLU A 59 14.44 -0.43 -1.47
N ASP A 60 14.61 -1.74 -1.63
CA ASP A 60 15.90 -2.42 -1.71
C ASP A 60 15.90 -3.41 -2.88
N MET A 61 16.91 -3.36 -3.74
CA MET A 61 16.99 -4.21 -4.91
C MET A 61 17.69 -5.53 -4.58
N ASP A 62 17.01 -6.65 -4.81
CA ASP A 62 17.55 -8.00 -4.73
C ASP A 62 17.46 -8.68 -6.11
N GLY A 63 18.49 -8.47 -6.93
CA GLY A 63 18.53 -8.96 -8.30
C GLY A 63 17.47 -8.30 -9.19
N ASP A 64 16.55 -9.09 -9.74
CA ASP A 64 15.45 -8.62 -10.59
C ASP A 64 14.14 -8.39 -9.82
N VAL A 65 14.19 -8.49 -8.48
CA VAL A 65 13.08 -8.23 -7.58
C VAL A 65 13.40 -6.99 -6.75
N CYS A 66 12.44 -6.07 -6.67
CA CYS A 66 12.51 -4.93 -5.77
C CYS A 66 11.76 -5.26 -4.48
N LEU A 67 12.45 -5.33 -3.35
CA LEU A 67 11.79 -5.39 -2.03
C LEU A 67 11.24 -4.01 -1.71
N THR A 68 9.95 -3.92 -1.41
CA THR A 68 9.26 -2.63 -1.29
C THR A 68 8.52 -2.50 0.03
N ASN A 69 8.49 -1.26 0.55
CA ASN A 69 7.69 -0.87 1.70
C ASN A 69 6.95 0.42 1.40
N PHE A 70 5.64 0.32 1.19
CA PHE A 70 4.73 1.46 1.20
C PHE A 70 4.29 1.73 2.64
N ALA A 71 4.49 2.94 3.14
CA ALA A 71 4.04 3.33 4.46
C ALA A 71 3.37 4.69 4.42
N GLY A 72 2.36 4.90 5.25
CA GLY A 72 1.62 6.15 5.18
C GLY A 72 0.36 6.17 6.03
N LYS A 73 -0.57 7.03 5.60
CA LYS A 73 -1.88 7.17 6.23
C LYS A 73 -2.99 7.39 5.20
N ILE A 74 -4.19 7.02 5.60
CA ILE A 74 -5.45 7.36 4.95
C ILE A 74 -6.19 8.31 5.89
N GLU A 75 -6.63 9.43 5.36
CA GLU A 75 -7.58 10.34 6.00
C GLU A 75 -8.94 10.06 5.38
N THR A 76 -9.84 9.46 6.16
CA THR A 76 -11.15 9.02 5.68
C THR A 76 -12.12 10.20 5.60
N GLU A 77 -13.13 10.08 4.73
CA GLU A 77 -14.16 11.12 4.58
C GLU A 77 -14.99 11.35 5.85
N ASP A 78 -15.15 10.32 6.69
CA ASP A 78 -15.83 10.40 7.98
C ASP A 78 -14.92 10.87 9.14
N GLY A 79 -13.66 11.22 8.85
CA GLY A 79 -12.77 11.93 9.76
C GLY A 79 -11.80 11.07 10.56
N ALA A 80 -11.74 9.76 10.31
CA ALA A 80 -10.75 8.87 10.90
C ALA A 80 -9.37 9.01 10.22
N THR A 81 -8.33 8.62 10.95
CA THR A 81 -6.99 8.42 10.39
C THR A 81 -6.59 6.96 10.55
N ILE A 82 -6.21 6.32 9.44
CA ILE A 82 -5.75 4.93 9.40
C ILE A 82 -4.33 4.93 8.86
N ARG A 83 -3.35 4.55 9.68
CA ARG A 83 -1.97 4.32 9.24
C ARG A 83 -1.86 2.96 8.57
N PHE A 84 -0.96 2.83 7.60
CA PHE A 84 -0.62 1.55 6.99
C PHE A 84 0.89 1.36 6.87
N ASP A 85 1.31 0.10 6.96
CA ASP A 85 2.66 -0.38 6.63
C ASP A 85 2.49 -1.63 5.75
N ALA A 86 2.71 -1.45 4.45
CA ALA A 86 2.62 -2.48 3.43
C ALA A 86 4.02 -2.89 2.99
N ARG A 87 4.32 -4.19 3.08
CA ARG A 87 5.62 -4.77 2.71
C ARG A 87 5.43 -5.86 1.69
N GLY A 88 6.31 -5.87 0.69
CA GLY A 88 6.10 -6.70 -0.47
C GLY A 88 7.24 -6.65 -1.45
N HIS A 89 6.91 -6.95 -2.71
CA HIS A 89 7.88 -6.94 -3.78
C HIS A 89 7.28 -6.46 -5.10
N GLY A 90 8.11 -5.76 -5.86
CA GLY A 90 7.85 -5.34 -7.22
C GLY A 90 8.68 -6.14 -8.21
N LYS A 91 8.10 -6.44 -9.38
CA LYS A 91 8.83 -7.04 -10.50
C LYS A 91 8.26 -6.60 -11.85
N VAL A 92 9.14 -6.36 -12.80
CA VAL A 92 8.78 -6.28 -14.22
C VAL A 92 8.48 -7.69 -14.72
N VAL A 93 7.21 -7.98 -15.00
CA VAL A 93 6.78 -9.30 -15.49
C VAL A 93 6.69 -9.38 -17.01
N ASN A 94 6.55 -8.24 -17.69
CA ASN A 94 6.50 -8.14 -19.15
C ASN A 94 7.74 -7.40 -19.67
N PRO A 95 8.72 -8.10 -20.28
CA PRO A 95 9.93 -7.49 -20.82
C PRO A 95 9.67 -6.44 -21.93
N GLU A 96 8.53 -6.50 -22.62
CA GLU A 96 8.14 -5.50 -23.62
C GLU A 96 7.66 -4.18 -23.01
N ARG A 97 7.39 -4.18 -21.70
CA ARG A 97 6.97 -3.02 -20.90
C ARG A 97 7.86 -2.87 -19.67
N PRO A 98 9.14 -2.51 -19.85
CA PRO A 98 10.12 -2.48 -18.75
C PRO A 98 9.83 -1.42 -17.69
N ASN A 99 8.91 -0.49 -17.97
CA ASN A 99 8.49 0.57 -17.07
C ASN A 99 7.24 0.22 -16.26
N ASP A 100 6.61 -0.93 -16.52
CA ASP A 100 5.40 -1.38 -15.86
C ASP A 100 5.74 -2.47 -14.84
N TRP A 101 5.66 -2.10 -13.57
CA TRP A 101 5.99 -2.97 -12.45
C TRP A 101 4.71 -3.56 -11.86
N VAL A 102 4.69 -4.88 -11.68
CA VAL A 102 3.66 -5.55 -10.88
C VAL A 102 4.12 -5.60 -9.43
N MET A 103 3.23 -5.18 -8.53
CA MET A 103 3.53 -5.05 -7.11
C MET A 103 2.52 -5.85 -6.28
N VAL A 104 3.01 -6.56 -5.27
CA VAL A 104 2.18 -7.30 -4.31
C VAL A 104 2.70 -7.12 -2.89
N TYR A 105 1.79 -7.00 -1.92
CA TYR A 105 2.11 -6.68 -0.53
C TYR A 105 1.23 -7.44 0.46
N GLY A 106 1.78 -7.71 1.64
CA GLY A 106 1.00 -7.81 2.87
C GLY A 106 0.94 -6.44 3.55
N VAL A 107 -0.20 -6.08 4.13
CA VAL A 107 -0.39 -4.79 4.81
C VAL A 107 -0.83 -4.97 6.25
N LYS A 108 -0.25 -4.15 7.12
CA LYS A 108 -0.75 -3.89 8.47
C LYS A 108 -1.42 -2.52 8.48
N PHE A 109 -2.59 -2.44 9.12
CA PHE A 109 -3.26 -1.17 9.42
C PHE A 109 -3.14 -0.84 10.91
N GLU A 110 -3.24 0.44 11.24
CA GLU A 110 -3.30 0.94 12.61
C GLU A 110 -4.19 2.18 12.71
N THR A 111 -5.16 2.16 13.61
CA THR A 111 -6.05 3.28 13.87
C THR A 111 -6.50 3.32 15.33
N GLY A 112 -6.73 4.53 15.84
CA GLY A 112 -7.35 4.75 17.15
C GLY A 112 -8.86 4.96 17.07
N ASP A 113 -9.44 4.94 15.88
CA ASP A 113 -10.88 5.15 15.68
C ASP A 113 -11.66 3.85 15.95
N GLU A 114 -12.68 3.94 16.81
CA GLU A 114 -13.48 2.77 17.20
C GLU A 114 -14.24 2.15 16.03
N HIS A 115 -14.69 2.94 15.04
CA HIS A 115 -15.41 2.45 13.87
C HIS A 115 -14.54 1.52 13.01
N TYR A 116 -13.24 1.80 12.99
CA TYR A 116 -12.24 1.08 12.19
C TYR A 116 -11.34 0.16 13.02
N ASN A 117 -11.60 -0.01 14.32
CA ASN A 117 -10.74 -0.78 15.22
C ASN A 117 -10.51 -2.24 14.75
N TRP A 118 -11.44 -2.82 14.00
CA TRP A 118 -11.30 -4.14 13.40
C TRP A 118 -10.09 -4.25 12.44
N LEU A 119 -9.64 -3.16 11.83
CA LEU A 119 -8.45 -3.13 10.97
C LEU A 119 -7.16 -3.44 11.73
N ASN A 120 -7.08 -3.13 13.02
CA ASN A 120 -5.86 -3.30 13.84
C ASN A 120 -5.40 -4.76 13.95
N ALA A 121 -6.31 -5.73 13.74
CA ALA A 121 -6.03 -7.16 13.80
C ALA A 121 -6.29 -7.89 12.47
N THR A 122 -6.61 -7.14 11.41
CA THR A 122 -6.99 -7.72 10.11
C THR A 122 -5.77 -7.99 9.24
N LEU A 123 -5.69 -9.19 8.66
CA LEU A 123 -4.76 -9.46 7.56
C LEU A 123 -5.25 -8.74 6.30
N GLY A 124 -4.42 -7.85 5.75
CA GLY A 124 -4.66 -7.26 4.45
C GLY A 124 -3.59 -7.63 3.42
N VAL A 125 -3.98 -7.58 2.16
CA VAL A 125 -3.09 -7.74 1.01
C VAL A 125 -3.38 -6.68 -0.05
N TRP A 126 -2.34 -6.19 -0.72
CA TRP A 126 -2.45 -5.24 -1.82
C TRP A 126 -1.88 -5.89 -3.08
N GLU A 127 -2.54 -5.70 -4.21
CA GLU A 127 -2.01 -6.06 -5.52
C GLU A 127 -2.22 -4.90 -6.50
N GLY A 128 -1.33 -4.76 -7.47
CA GLY A 128 -1.52 -3.80 -8.55
C GLY A 128 -0.22 -3.46 -9.25
N GLU A 129 -0.13 -2.23 -9.73
CA GLU A 129 0.92 -1.83 -10.66
C GLU A 129 1.44 -0.42 -10.41
N PHE A 130 2.70 -0.21 -10.82
CA PHE A 130 3.34 1.09 -10.91
C PHE A 130 3.88 1.29 -12.32
N SER A 131 3.61 2.46 -12.91
CA SER A 131 4.18 2.85 -14.21
C SER A 131 5.21 3.97 -14.02
N MET A 132 6.46 3.69 -14.37
CA MET A 132 7.54 4.69 -14.35
C MET A 132 7.34 5.80 -15.40
N GLU A 133 6.53 5.58 -16.43
CA GLU A 133 6.27 6.59 -17.47
C GLU A 133 5.32 7.68 -16.98
N THR A 134 4.32 7.28 -16.22
CA THR A 134 3.26 8.18 -15.74
C THR A 134 3.40 8.56 -14.27
N TYR A 135 4.29 7.88 -13.54
CA TYR A 135 4.45 7.98 -12.09
C TYR A 135 3.14 7.74 -11.32
N LYS A 136 2.29 6.87 -11.87
CA LYS A 136 1.02 6.47 -11.27
C LYS A 136 1.12 5.06 -10.72
N HIS A 137 0.44 4.87 -9.60
CA HIS A 137 0.18 3.55 -9.03
C HIS A 137 -1.32 3.30 -8.99
N ASN A 138 -1.74 2.07 -9.27
CA ASN A 138 -3.12 1.64 -9.12
C ASN A 138 -3.13 0.31 -8.36
N TYR A 139 -3.82 0.26 -7.23
CA TYR A 139 -3.86 -0.92 -6.37
C TYR A 139 -5.28 -1.32 -5.99
N ARG A 140 -5.49 -2.63 -5.81
CA ARG A 140 -6.65 -3.21 -5.15
C ARG A 140 -6.23 -3.76 -3.80
N ILE A 141 -7.01 -3.43 -2.78
CA ILE A 141 -6.74 -3.82 -1.40
C ILE A 141 -7.82 -4.78 -0.95
N TYR A 142 -7.40 -5.90 -0.37
CA TYR A 142 -8.28 -6.90 0.19
C TYR A 142 -7.94 -7.16 1.65
N ALA A 143 -8.93 -7.58 2.42
CA ALA A 143 -8.78 -7.88 3.83
C ALA A 143 -9.60 -9.11 4.22
N ASN A 144 -9.05 -9.91 5.14
CA ASN A 144 -9.81 -10.99 5.76
C ASN A 144 -10.67 -10.39 6.90
N ARG A 145 -11.86 -9.93 6.56
CA ARG A 145 -12.83 -9.47 7.56
C ARG A 145 -13.36 -10.70 8.30
N TYR A 146 -13.03 -10.81 9.58
CA TYR A 146 -13.70 -11.76 10.46
C TYR A 146 -15.03 -11.11 10.87
N ASP A 147 -16.12 -11.69 10.39
CA ASP A 147 -17.48 -11.35 10.84
C ASP A 147 -17.74 -11.88 12.26
#